data_AF-G0MCF8-F1
#
_entry.id   AF-G0MCF8-F1
#
_cell.length_a   1.000
_cell.length_b   1.000
_cell.length_c   1.000
_cell.angle_alpha   90.00
_cell.angle_beta   90.00
_cell.angle_gamma   90.00
#
_symmetry.space_group_name_H-M   'P 1'
#
loop_
_entity.id
_entity.type
_entity.pdbx_description
1 polymer ?
#
loop_
_entity_poly.entity_id
_entity_poly.type
_entity_poly.pdbx_seq_one_letter_code
_entity_poly.pdbx_strand_id
1 'polypeptide(L)'
;MRAEPDLLNLPNEVLLQVFRRLPRHDIFFGVAHVNHRFRELVHKNLKTIRLFDAHCHVNIVDNRPLTKYREDGTDPIITYSFTLFDRRLPEFTQKRRLCLRGNDNRYKELHVSHFNDSAMQAQFERIGIGHDVAILPVTARTLLSYMNLQAIRFQVRKQCKPESMRIEDDFFADCLQFLEKACCRVEIKSLLLCSKNILFPWQLGQKSLQKLSNLQSLQNFILENMTTFDPFSSFLKLPTRNLASLQFRLDPRHRMELDQVQMSPINGSLLKLLSTSAVYRLDFSAYSEVSQIVTSIDAVDMCYFIEVPARNPQKIERKIQTWHYSPKPWIIKGISFNSTVTIDDFRVAVYKILP
;
A
#
# COMPACT_ATOMS: atom_id res chain seq x y z
N MET A 1 -48.03 -20.83 29.56
CA MET A 1 -46.74 -20.17 29.23
C MET A 1 -46.61 -20.15 27.73
N ARG A 2 -46.45 -18.97 27.09
CA ARG A 2 -46.08 -18.93 25.67
C ARG A 2 -44.59 -19.31 25.60
N ALA A 3 -44.25 -20.38 24.88
CA ALA A 3 -42.86 -20.74 24.65
C ALA A 3 -42.16 -19.56 23.98
N GLU A 4 -41.01 -19.15 24.51
CA GLU A 4 -40.21 -18.12 23.85
C GLU A 4 -39.85 -18.60 22.44
N PRO A 5 -39.91 -17.71 21.43
CA PRO A 5 -39.58 -18.08 20.07
C PRO A 5 -38.11 -18.50 19.99
N ASP A 6 -37.89 -19.75 19.59
CA ASP A 6 -36.55 -20.29 19.38
C ASP A 6 -35.93 -19.68 18.11
N LEU A 7 -34.76 -19.06 18.26
CA LEU A 7 -33.93 -18.55 17.17
C LEU A 7 -33.67 -19.60 16.10
N LEU A 8 -33.61 -20.89 16.46
CA LEU A 8 -33.39 -21.99 15.52
C LEU A 8 -34.56 -22.17 14.54
N ASN A 9 -35.76 -21.71 14.87
CA ASN A 9 -36.95 -21.86 14.03
C ASN A 9 -37.17 -20.67 13.09
N LEU A 10 -36.35 -19.62 13.18
CA LEU A 10 -36.47 -18.46 12.29
C LEU A 10 -35.98 -18.80 10.87
N PRO A 11 -36.59 -18.20 9.81
CA PRO A 11 -36.09 -18.32 8.43
C PRO A 11 -34.67 -17.77 8.27
N ASN A 12 -33.92 -18.31 7.29
CA ASN A 12 -32.54 -17.89 7.03
C ASN A 12 -32.43 -16.40 6.72
N GLU A 13 -33.42 -15.83 6.03
CA GLU A 13 -33.46 -14.43 5.63
C GLU A 13 -33.53 -13.52 6.86
N VAL A 14 -34.35 -13.90 7.85
CA VAL A 14 -34.51 -13.17 9.12
C VAL A 14 -33.23 -13.27 9.95
N LEU A 15 -32.68 -14.48 10.08
CA LEU A 15 -31.41 -14.70 10.78
C LEU A 15 -30.27 -13.88 10.17
N LEU A 16 -30.20 -13.81 8.83
CA LEU A 16 -29.18 -13.04 8.14
C LEU A 16 -29.29 -11.54 8.43
N GLN A 17 -30.52 -11.00 8.50
CA GLN A 17 -30.74 -9.61 8.88
C GLN A 17 -30.28 -9.31 10.31
N VAL A 18 -30.52 -10.25 11.23
CA VAL A 18 -30.00 -10.15 12.61
C VAL A 18 -28.48 -10.19 12.61
N PHE A 19 -27.86 -11.18 11.96
CA PHE A 19 -26.40 -11.34 11.94
C PHE A 19 -25.68 -10.12 11.36
N ARG A 20 -26.23 -9.50 10.32
CA ARG A 20 -25.65 -8.27 9.72
C ARG A 20 -25.61 -7.07 10.66
N ARG A 21 -26.47 -7.04 11.68
CA ARG A 21 -26.52 -5.97 12.68
C ARG A 21 -25.60 -6.23 13.87
N LEU A 22 -25.20 -7.48 14.09
CA LEU A 22 -24.31 -7.84 15.18
C LEU A 22 -22.90 -7.24 15.03
N PRO A 23 -22.22 -6.97 16.14
CA PRO A 23 -20.77 -6.78 16.17
C PRO A 23 -20.01 -7.93 15.51
N ARG A 24 -18.91 -7.60 14.82
CA ARG A 24 -17.95 -8.57 14.24
C ARG A 24 -17.48 -9.64 15.23
N HIS A 25 -17.29 -9.26 16.50
CA HIS A 25 -16.92 -10.17 17.57
C HIS A 25 -18.00 -11.24 17.80
N ASP A 26 -19.26 -10.83 17.89
CA ASP A 26 -20.38 -11.73 18.19
C ASP A 26 -20.71 -12.62 17.00
N ILE A 27 -20.47 -12.13 15.78
CA ILE A 27 -20.57 -12.94 14.57
C ILE A 27 -19.53 -14.07 14.60
N PHE A 28 -18.26 -13.72 14.85
CA PHE A 28 -17.16 -14.67 14.76
C PHE A 28 -17.10 -15.62 15.95
N PHE A 29 -17.05 -15.11 17.18
CA PHE A 29 -16.92 -15.93 18.40
C PHE A 29 -18.25 -16.50 18.90
N GLY A 30 -19.38 -15.94 18.46
CA GLY A 30 -20.71 -16.42 18.84
C GLY A 30 -21.39 -17.17 17.71
N VAL A 31 -22.01 -16.44 16.77
CA VAL A 31 -22.91 -16.99 15.75
C VAL A 31 -22.28 -18.13 14.94
N ALA A 32 -21.03 -17.97 14.49
CA ALA A 32 -20.35 -18.98 13.68
C ALA A 32 -20.05 -20.29 14.43
N HIS A 33 -20.19 -20.29 15.76
CA HIS A 33 -19.93 -21.45 16.63
C HIS A 33 -21.20 -22.05 17.26
N VAL A 34 -22.39 -21.46 17.05
CA VAL A 34 -23.65 -21.98 17.62
C VAL A 34 -24.01 -23.35 17.03
N ASN A 35 -24.12 -23.46 15.71
CA ASN A 35 -24.43 -24.72 15.02
C ASN A 35 -23.99 -24.65 13.54
N HIS A 36 -24.11 -25.78 12.84
CA HIS A 36 -23.73 -25.89 11.43
C HIS A 36 -24.51 -24.92 10.52
N ARG A 37 -25.84 -24.80 10.74
CA ARG A 37 -26.69 -23.92 9.94
C ARG A 37 -26.26 -22.46 10.03
N PHE A 38 -25.98 -21.97 11.24
CA PHE A 38 -25.57 -20.58 11.47
C PHE A 38 -24.18 -20.34 10.88
N ARG A 39 -23.25 -21.28 11.07
CA ARG A 39 -21.92 -21.22 10.47
C ARG A 39 -21.98 -21.15 8.95
N GLU A 40 -22.74 -22.03 8.31
CA GLU A 40 -22.92 -21.99 6.85
C GLU A 40 -23.55 -20.69 6.38
N LEU A 41 -24.57 -20.23 7.11
CA LEU A 41 -25.29 -19.01 6.74
C LEU A 41 -24.37 -17.79 6.79
N VAL A 42 -23.48 -17.72 7.79
CA VAL A 42 -22.42 -16.70 7.86
C VAL A 42 -21.41 -16.87 6.72
N HIS A 43 -20.88 -18.09 6.53
CA HIS A 43 -19.84 -18.36 5.54
C HIS A 43 -20.29 -18.07 4.10
N LYS A 44 -21.54 -18.42 3.75
CA LYS A 44 -22.14 -18.14 2.43
C LYS A 44 -22.38 -16.64 2.20
N ASN A 45 -22.36 -15.82 3.25
CA ASN A 45 -22.76 -14.42 3.20
C ASN A 45 -21.68 -13.44 3.72
N LEU A 46 -20.42 -13.87 3.83
CA LEU A 46 -19.30 -13.07 4.35
C LEU A 46 -19.19 -11.69 3.70
N LYS A 47 -19.51 -11.55 2.40
CA LYS A 47 -19.50 -10.28 1.67
C LYS A 47 -20.48 -9.23 2.21
N THR A 48 -21.54 -9.66 2.89
CA THR A 48 -22.61 -8.79 3.41
C THR A 48 -22.58 -8.62 4.92
N ILE A 49 -21.76 -9.42 5.60
CA ILE A 49 -21.63 -9.44 7.06
C ILE A 49 -20.45 -8.54 7.47
N ARG A 50 -20.49 -8.03 8.70
CA ARG A 50 -19.43 -7.17 9.24
C ARG A 50 -18.18 -8.02 9.56
N LEU A 51 -17.14 -7.83 8.76
CA LEU A 51 -15.84 -8.47 8.92
C LEU A 51 -14.93 -7.69 9.88
N PHE A 52 -13.83 -8.32 10.33
CA PHE A 52 -12.77 -7.60 11.03
C PHE A 52 -11.93 -6.82 10.05
N ASP A 53 -11.87 -5.50 10.22
CA ASP A 53 -10.88 -4.71 9.51
C ASP A 53 -9.48 -5.06 10.02
N ALA A 54 -8.56 -5.29 9.07
CA ALA A 54 -7.22 -5.75 9.35
C ALA A 54 -6.16 -5.00 8.53
N HIS A 55 -4.98 -4.89 9.13
CA HIS A 55 -3.74 -4.49 8.48
C HIS A 55 -2.86 -5.72 8.28
N CYS A 56 -2.09 -5.74 7.19
CA CYS A 56 -1.12 -6.80 6.94
C CYS A 56 0.28 -6.21 6.76
N HIS A 57 1.25 -6.74 7.48
CA HIS A 57 2.67 -6.50 7.23
C HIS A 57 3.28 -7.72 6.57
N VAL A 58 3.66 -7.55 5.30
CA VAL A 58 4.39 -8.54 4.51
C VAL A 58 5.88 -8.24 4.60
N ASN A 59 6.64 -9.16 5.19
CA ASN A 59 8.09 -9.13 5.21
C ASN A 59 8.61 -10.17 4.21
N ILE A 60 9.37 -9.70 3.23
CA ILE A 60 10.02 -10.52 2.21
C ILE A 60 11.51 -10.47 2.49
N VAL A 61 12.09 -11.62 2.78
CA VAL A 61 13.54 -11.76 2.99
C VAL A 61 14.12 -12.52 1.80
N ASP A 62 14.89 -11.81 1.00
CA ASP A 62 15.56 -12.34 -0.18
C ASP A 62 17.07 -12.42 0.09
N ASN A 63 17.54 -13.61 0.43
CA ASN A 63 18.91 -13.85 0.88
C ASN A 63 19.92 -14.08 -0.28
N ARG A 64 19.59 -13.68 -1.52
CA ARG A 64 20.32 -14.06 -2.73
C ARG A 64 21.46 -13.08 -3.13
N PRO A 65 22.67 -13.58 -3.49
CA PRO A 65 23.61 -12.88 -4.35
C PRO A 65 23.16 -13.02 -5.82
N LEU A 66 22.91 -11.90 -6.50
CA LEU A 66 22.12 -11.84 -7.74
C LEU A 66 22.92 -12.29 -8.98
N THR A 67 22.95 -13.59 -9.27
CA THR A 67 23.31 -14.12 -10.60
C THR A 67 22.34 -15.23 -11.02
N LYS A 68 21.34 -14.85 -11.84
CA LYS A 68 20.32 -15.67 -12.53
C LYS A 68 19.19 -16.28 -11.70
N TYR A 69 17.99 -16.24 -12.29
CA TYR A 69 16.80 -17.05 -11.94
C TYR A 69 17.23 -18.51 -11.76
N ARG A 70 16.79 -19.17 -10.68
CA ARG A 70 17.15 -20.56 -10.44
C ARG A 70 16.03 -21.53 -10.81
N GLU A 71 16.47 -22.65 -11.36
CA GLU A 71 15.76 -23.91 -11.56
C GLU A 71 15.84 -24.84 -10.32
N ASP A 72 16.35 -24.35 -9.17
CA ASP A 72 16.73 -25.19 -8.00
C ASP A 72 15.81 -25.09 -6.77
N GLY A 73 14.69 -24.36 -6.85
CA GLY A 73 13.66 -24.36 -5.81
C GLY A 73 13.98 -23.61 -4.51
N THR A 74 14.95 -22.68 -4.48
CA THR A 74 15.24 -21.85 -3.29
C THR A 74 14.47 -20.52 -3.29
N ASP A 75 13.25 -20.54 -2.75
CA ASP A 75 12.30 -19.41 -2.74
C ASP A 75 12.58 -18.33 -1.67
N PRO A 76 12.14 -17.07 -1.90
CA PRO A 76 12.21 -16.02 -0.88
C PRO A 76 11.36 -16.40 0.34
N ILE A 77 11.82 -16.02 1.54
CA ILE A 77 11.04 -16.23 2.76
C ILE A 77 10.04 -15.09 2.87
N ILE A 78 8.75 -15.42 2.77
CA ILE A 78 7.65 -14.45 2.86
C ILE A 78 6.84 -14.73 4.12
N THR A 79 6.75 -13.71 4.98
CA THR A 79 5.95 -13.75 6.22
C THR A 79 4.92 -12.64 6.19
N TYR A 80 3.70 -12.97 6.61
CA TYR A 80 2.55 -12.08 6.65
C TYR A 80 2.12 -11.95 8.11
N SER A 81 2.03 -10.74 8.61
CA SER A 81 1.63 -10.47 9.98
C SER A 81 0.36 -9.66 9.96
N PHE A 82 -0.73 -10.22 10.50
CA PHE A 82 -2.07 -9.65 10.44
C PHE A 82 -2.44 -9.07 11.79
N THR A 83 -2.74 -7.77 11.79
CA THR A 83 -3.20 -7.04 12.97
C THR A 83 -4.64 -6.57 12.76
N LEU A 84 -5.54 -6.98 13.66
CA LEU A 84 -6.93 -6.52 13.67
C LEU A 84 -7.03 -5.15 14.33
N PHE A 85 -7.99 -4.32 13.89
CA PHE A 85 -8.22 -3.02 14.54
C PHE A 85 -9.70 -2.66 14.67
N ASP A 86 -10.02 -1.96 15.77
CA ASP A 86 -11.37 -1.43 16.02
C ASP A 86 -11.51 0.03 15.57
N ARG A 87 -12.57 0.31 14.81
CA ARG A 87 -12.91 1.67 14.34
C ARG A 87 -13.66 2.48 15.38
N ARG A 88 -14.11 1.86 16.48
CA ARG A 88 -14.94 2.50 17.51
C ARG A 88 -14.19 3.51 18.36
N LEU A 89 -12.86 3.43 18.42
CA LEU A 89 -12.07 4.36 19.23
C LEU A 89 -11.81 5.67 18.45
N PRO A 90 -12.11 6.84 19.07
CA PRO A 90 -11.94 8.15 18.43
C PRO A 90 -10.48 8.49 18.07
N GLU A 91 -9.51 7.75 18.60
CA GLU A 91 -8.09 7.88 18.26
C GLU A 91 -7.71 7.39 16.86
N PHE A 92 -8.63 6.79 16.10
CA PHE A 92 -8.38 6.36 14.73
C PHE A 92 -8.42 7.55 13.74
N THR A 93 -7.59 8.56 14.03
CA THR A 93 -7.34 9.69 13.15
C THR A 93 -6.65 9.25 11.86
N GLN A 94 -6.81 10.03 10.79
CA GLN A 94 -6.20 9.83 9.48
C GLN A 94 -4.69 9.49 9.56
N LYS A 95 -3.97 10.02 10.57
CA LYS A 95 -2.55 9.72 10.85
C LYS A 95 -2.25 8.25 11.12
N ARG A 96 -3.10 7.49 11.84
CA ARG A 96 -2.84 6.05 12.11
C ARG A 96 -3.04 5.17 10.87
N ARG A 97 -3.96 5.54 9.95
CA ARG A 97 -4.09 4.93 8.61
C ARG A 97 -2.85 5.18 7.73
N LEU A 98 -2.26 6.36 7.87
CA LEU A 98 -1.06 6.77 7.13
C LEU A 98 0.22 6.11 7.66
N CYS A 99 0.30 5.86 8.98
CA CYS A 99 1.48 5.27 9.59
C CYS A 99 1.45 3.74 9.67
N LEU A 100 0.35 3.08 9.29
CA LEU A 100 0.13 1.63 9.49
C LEU A 100 0.35 1.22 10.96
N ARG A 101 0.09 2.14 11.90
CA ARG A 101 0.26 1.93 13.35
C ARG A 101 -1.11 2.01 14.00
N GLY A 102 -1.56 0.91 14.55
CA GLY A 102 -2.85 0.83 15.25
C GLY A 102 -3.14 -0.62 15.58
N ASN A 103 -2.64 -1.07 16.72
CA ASN A 103 -2.99 -2.38 17.25
C ASN A 103 -4.25 -2.19 18.10
N ASP A 104 -5.29 -2.98 17.85
CA ASP A 104 -6.25 -3.24 18.91
C ASP A 104 -5.57 -4.20 19.89
N ASN A 105 -5.10 -3.67 21.02
CA ASN A 105 -4.35 -4.43 22.02
C ASN A 105 -5.11 -5.65 22.59
N ARG A 106 -6.42 -5.77 22.30
CA ARG A 106 -7.22 -6.95 22.65
C ARG A 106 -6.91 -8.16 21.77
N TYR A 107 -6.40 -7.96 20.55
CA TYR A 107 -6.13 -9.04 19.61
C TYR A 107 -4.63 -9.21 19.37
N LYS A 108 -4.19 -10.46 19.35
CA LYS A 108 -2.80 -10.84 19.04
C LYS A 108 -2.56 -10.81 17.54
N GLU A 109 -1.33 -10.52 17.15
CA GLU A 109 -0.91 -10.59 15.75
C GLU A 109 -0.90 -12.06 15.28
N LEU A 110 -1.47 -12.30 14.10
CA LEU A 110 -1.45 -13.60 13.43
C LEU A 110 -0.32 -13.57 12.40
N HIS A 111 0.71 -14.39 12.60
CA HIS A 111 1.77 -14.57 11.62
C HIS A 111 1.47 -15.78 10.74
N VAL A 112 1.62 -15.61 9.43
CA VAL A 112 1.45 -16.65 8.43
C VAL A 112 2.68 -16.66 7.55
N SER A 113 3.24 -17.85 7.33
CA SER A 113 4.26 -18.08 6.31
C SER A 113 3.72 -19.12 5.32
N HIS A 114 4.12 -18.99 4.06
CA HIS A 114 3.91 -20.05 3.08
C HIS A 114 5.24 -20.34 2.39
N PHE A 115 5.48 -21.62 2.14
CA PHE A 115 6.52 -22.12 1.25
C PHE A 115 5.83 -22.65 -0.02
N ASN A 116 6.55 -22.73 -1.15
CA ASN A 116 6.00 -23.10 -2.46
C ASN A 116 5.19 -24.41 -2.48
N ASP A 117 5.42 -25.31 -1.52
CA ASP A 117 4.67 -26.56 -1.36
C ASP A 117 3.22 -26.37 -0.87
N SER A 118 2.68 -25.15 -0.90
CA SER A 118 1.29 -24.82 -0.52
C SER A 118 0.96 -25.04 0.97
N ALA A 119 1.94 -25.43 1.78
CA ALA A 119 1.79 -25.61 3.21
C ALA A 119 1.81 -24.24 3.91
N MET A 120 0.64 -23.79 4.34
CA MET A 120 0.47 -22.58 5.13
C MET A 120 0.78 -22.88 6.59
N GLN A 121 1.83 -22.27 7.14
CA GLN A 121 2.11 -22.29 8.57
C GLN A 121 1.60 -21.00 9.19
N ALA A 122 0.96 -21.10 10.35
CA ALA A 122 0.39 -19.96 11.03
C ALA A 122 0.65 -20.04 12.53
N GLN A 123 0.90 -18.89 13.15
CA GLN A 123 1.19 -18.80 14.58
C GLN A 123 0.67 -17.50 15.19
N PHE A 124 0.28 -17.53 16.46
CA PHE A 124 -0.06 -16.34 17.24
C PHE A 124 1.09 -15.96 18.16
N GLU A 125 1.38 -14.66 18.27
CA GLU A 125 2.26 -14.13 19.30
C GLU A 125 1.58 -14.27 20.69
N ARG A 126 2.23 -14.95 21.65
CA ARG A 126 1.68 -15.09 23.01
C ARG A 126 2.08 -13.90 23.89
N ILE A 127 1.09 -13.26 24.54
CA ILE A 127 1.32 -12.26 25.59
C ILE A 127 2.08 -12.94 26.74
N GLY A 128 3.31 -12.51 26.97
CA GLY A 128 4.19 -13.03 28.01
C GLY A 128 4.95 -14.30 27.60
N ILE A 129 6.27 -14.25 27.78
CA ILE A 129 7.24 -15.37 27.77
C ILE A 129 7.55 -16.02 26.40
N GLY A 130 7.22 -15.36 25.28
CA GLY A 130 8.00 -15.50 24.04
C GLY A 130 7.93 -16.84 23.28
N HIS A 131 6.84 -17.61 23.42
CA HIS A 131 6.60 -18.77 22.56
C HIS A 131 5.39 -18.52 21.64
N ASP A 132 5.62 -18.63 20.34
CA ASP A 132 4.60 -18.60 19.30
C ASP A 132 3.72 -19.86 19.39
N VAL A 133 2.40 -19.69 19.32
CA VAL A 133 1.46 -20.82 19.34
C VAL A 133 1.10 -21.19 17.91
N ALA A 134 1.52 -22.38 17.47
CA ALA A 134 1.18 -22.90 16.15
C ALA A 134 -0.34 -23.13 16.00
N ILE A 135 -0.86 -22.77 14.83
CA ILE A 135 -2.28 -22.84 14.48
C ILE A 135 -2.45 -23.80 13.31
N LEU A 136 -3.46 -24.65 13.38
CA LEU A 136 -3.80 -25.53 12.27
C LEU A 136 -4.13 -24.72 11.00
N PRO A 137 -3.69 -25.17 9.80
CA PRO A 137 -3.94 -24.45 8.56
C PRO A 137 -5.41 -24.14 8.30
N VAL A 138 -6.32 -25.06 8.65
CA VAL A 138 -7.78 -24.89 8.51
C VAL A 138 -8.29 -23.74 9.39
N THR A 139 -7.81 -23.68 10.64
CA THR A 139 -8.17 -22.61 11.58
C THR A 139 -7.66 -21.27 11.08
N ALA A 140 -6.43 -21.20 10.59
CA ALA A 140 -5.86 -19.96 10.06
C ALA A 140 -6.58 -19.51 8.77
N ARG A 141 -6.92 -20.43 7.85
CA ARG A 141 -7.77 -20.11 6.68
C ARG A 141 -9.14 -19.57 7.10
N THR A 142 -9.73 -20.18 8.13
CA THR A 142 -11.01 -19.71 8.69
C THR A 142 -10.84 -18.30 9.25
N LEU A 143 -9.80 -18.02 10.04
CA LEU A 143 -9.55 -16.67 10.58
C LEU A 143 -9.41 -15.62 9.48
N LEU A 144 -8.60 -15.91 8.45
CA LEU A 144 -8.37 -15.00 7.33
C LEU A 144 -9.65 -14.73 6.54
N SER A 145 -10.55 -15.71 6.41
CA SER A 145 -11.83 -15.53 5.72
C SER A 145 -12.78 -14.56 6.43
N TYR A 146 -12.55 -14.21 7.70
CA TYR A 146 -13.30 -13.16 8.41
C TYR A 146 -12.64 -11.78 8.36
N MET A 147 -11.54 -11.63 7.61
CA MET A 147 -10.81 -10.36 7.51
C MET A 147 -11.21 -9.54 6.28
N ASN A 148 -11.25 -8.24 6.49
CA ASN A 148 -11.30 -7.20 5.48
C ASN A 148 -10.00 -6.40 5.52
N LEU A 149 -9.08 -6.70 4.61
CA LEU A 149 -7.80 -6.03 4.53
C LEU A 149 -7.96 -4.62 3.96
N GLN A 150 -7.49 -3.63 4.72
CA GLN A 150 -7.62 -2.22 4.36
C GLN A 150 -6.30 -1.49 4.21
N ALA A 151 -5.25 -2.00 4.85
CA ALA A 151 -3.93 -1.43 4.71
C ALA A 151 -2.88 -2.53 4.67
N ILE A 152 -1.87 -2.34 3.81
CA ILE A 152 -0.81 -3.31 3.64
C ILE A 152 0.53 -2.60 3.63
N ARG A 153 1.48 -3.18 4.36
CA ARG A 153 2.89 -2.81 4.32
C ARG A 153 3.67 -3.93 3.66
N PHE A 154 4.38 -3.63 2.60
CA PHE A 154 5.40 -4.51 2.05
C PHE A 154 6.77 -4.00 2.46
N GLN A 155 7.56 -4.91 3.00
CA GLN A 155 8.93 -4.64 3.39
C GLN A 155 9.84 -5.72 2.83
N VAL A 156 10.68 -5.34 1.87
CA VAL A 156 11.66 -6.23 1.26
C VAL A 156 13.02 -6.00 1.91
N ARG A 157 13.68 -7.07 2.31
CA ARG A 157 15.09 -7.07 2.70
C ARG A 157 15.85 -7.93 1.71
N LYS A 158 16.55 -7.27 0.78
CA LYS A 158 17.53 -7.91 -0.10
C LYS A 158 18.87 -7.98 0.63
N GLN A 159 19.38 -9.19 0.91
CA GLN A 159 20.72 -9.40 1.45
C GLN A 159 21.69 -9.64 0.28
N CYS A 160 22.08 -8.56 -0.37
CA CYS A 160 22.90 -8.62 -1.57
C CYS A 160 24.29 -8.06 -1.29
N LYS A 161 25.30 -8.61 -1.98
CA LYS A 161 26.63 -8.00 -2.02
C LYS A 161 26.57 -6.69 -2.83
N PRO A 162 27.37 -5.66 -2.52
CA PRO A 162 27.39 -4.39 -3.25
C PRO A 162 27.48 -4.53 -4.78
N GLU A 163 28.15 -5.56 -5.31
CA GLU A 163 28.30 -5.78 -6.76
C GLU A 163 27.07 -6.42 -7.43
N SER A 164 26.03 -6.74 -6.66
CA SER A 164 24.88 -7.49 -7.17
C SER A 164 23.97 -6.59 -8.01
N MET A 165 23.52 -7.09 -9.17
CA MET A 165 22.66 -6.30 -10.07
C MET A 165 21.27 -6.04 -9.48
N ARG A 166 20.77 -4.82 -9.64
CA ARG A 166 19.39 -4.47 -9.27
C ARG A 166 18.43 -5.25 -10.17
N ILE A 167 17.59 -6.10 -9.58
CA ILE A 167 16.62 -6.92 -10.30
C ILE A 167 15.20 -6.49 -9.94
N GLU A 168 14.40 -6.27 -10.98
CA GLU A 168 12.95 -6.14 -10.93
C GLU A 168 12.31 -7.46 -10.51
N ASP A 169 11.36 -7.42 -9.57
CA ASP A 169 10.66 -8.62 -9.08
C ASP A 169 9.14 -8.43 -8.97
N ASP A 170 8.42 -9.54 -9.04
CA ASP A 170 6.95 -9.55 -8.99
C ASP A 170 6.38 -9.89 -7.60
N PHE A 171 7.19 -9.79 -6.53
CA PHE A 171 6.78 -10.20 -5.18
C PHE A 171 5.51 -9.49 -4.70
N PHE A 172 5.32 -8.22 -5.07
CA PHE A 172 4.11 -7.48 -4.72
C PHE A 172 2.85 -8.11 -5.31
N ALA A 173 2.87 -8.46 -6.61
CA ALA A 173 1.74 -9.12 -7.27
C ALA A 173 1.46 -10.49 -6.67
N ASP A 174 2.49 -11.31 -6.45
CA ASP A 174 2.36 -12.68 -5.95
C ASP A 174 1.80 -12.70 -4.52
N CYS A 175 2.35 -11.87 -3.64
CA CYS A 175 1.87 -11.76 -2.27
C CYS A 175 0.45 -11.20 -2.21
N LEU A 176 0.13 -10.21 -3.05
CA LEU A 176 -1.23 -9.67 -3.09
C LEU A 176 -2.23 -10.72 -3.60
N GLN A 177 -1.86 -11.55 -4.58
CA GLN A 177 -2.69 -12.66 -5.03
C GLN A 177 -2.95 -13.67 -3.91
N PHE A 178 -1.95 -13.97 -3.08
CA PHE A 178 -2.16 -14.80 -1.88
C PHE A 178 -3.18 -14.16 -0.94
N LEU A 179 -3.04 -12.86 -0.63
CA LEU A 179 -3.97 -12.14 0.24
C LEU A 179 -5.40 -12.12 -0.30
N GLU A 180 -5.57 -11.93 -1.60
CA GLU A 180 -6.87 -11.98 -2.30
C GLU A 180 -7.53 -13.36 -2.25
N LYS A 181 -6.73 -14.43 -2.22
CA LYS A 181 -7.23 -15.81 -2.07
C LYS A 181 -7.55 -16.16 -0.61
N ALA A 182 -6.75 -15.68 0.32
CA ALA A 182 -6.84 -16.07 1.73
C ALA A 182 -7.88 -15.24 2.51
N CYS A 183 -8.00 -13.94 2.21
CA CYS A 183 -8.92 -13.04 2.91
C CYS A 183 -10.25 -12.94 2.17
N CYS A 184 -11.36 -12.73 2.89
CA CYS A 184 -12.65 -12.56 2.23
C CYS A 184 -12.74 -11.28 1.40
N ARG A 185 -12.13 -10.19 1.88
CA ARG A 185 -12.14 -8.90 1.19
C ARG A 185 -10.78 -8.22 1.31
N VAL A 186 -10.29 -7.73 0.16
CA VAL A 186 -9.06 -6.95 0.06
C VAL A 186 -9.41 -5.62 -0.60
N GLU A 187 -9.66 -4.59 0.22
CA GLU A 187 -9.98 -3.24 -0.23
C GLU A 187 -8.91 -2.28 0.28
N ILE A 188 -7.75 -2.32 -0.36
CA ILE A 188 -6.57 -1.57 0.07
C ILE A 188 -6.82 -0.08 -0.08
N LYS A 189 -6.87 0.62 1.06
CA LYS A 189 -6.97 2.08 1.15
C LYS A 189 -5.63 2.73 1.44
N SER A 190 -4.69 2.00 2.03
CA SER A 190 -3.36 2.50 2.39
C SER A 190 -2.30 1.44 2.06
N LEU A 191 -1.30 1.82 1.30
CA LEU A 191 -0.22 0.94 0.86
C LEU A 191 1.13 1.59 1.15
N LEU A 192 2.05 0.81 1.73
CA LEU A 192 3.45 1.18 1.85
C LEU A 192 4.31 0.12 1.19
N LEU A 193 5.16 0.51 0.25
CA LEU A 193 6.20 -0.35 -0.34
C LEU A 193 7.56 0.18 0.10
N CYS A 194 8.37 -0.71 0.69
CA CYS A 194 9.62 -0.34 1.32
C CYS A 194 10.72 -1.35 1.03
N SER A 195 11.92 -0.86 0.68
CA SER A 195 13.16 -1.61 0.86
C SER A 195 13.79 -1.27 2.22
N LYS A 196 14.19 -2.31 2.97
CA LYS A 196 14.98 -2.16 4.20
C LYS A 196 16.41 -1.71 3.93
N ASN A 197 16.90 -1.86 2.71
CA ASN A 197 18.26 -1.54 2.34
C ASN A 197 18.25 -0.42 1.28
N ILE A 198 18.81 0.74 1.61
CA ILE A 198 18.80 1.91 0.73
C ILE A 198 19.70 1.73 -0.51
N LEU A 199 20.79 0.95 -0.39
CA LEU A 199 21.70 0.64 -1.49
C LEU A 199 21.08 -0.32 -2.51
N PHE A 200 20.09 -1.10 -2.07
CA PHE A 200 19.29 -2.00 -2.89
C PHE A 200 17.83 -1.55 -2.87
N PRO A 201 17.52 -0.44 -3.54
CA PRO A 201 16.16 0.04 -3.64
C PRO A 201 15.31 -1.00 -4.37
N TRP A 202 14.06 -1.16 -3.91
CA TRP A 202 13.18 -2.17 -4.50
C TRP A 202 12.60 -1.65 -5.82
N GLN A 203 12.70 -2.50 -6.84
CA GLN A 203 12.22 -2.29 -8.21
C GLN A 203 11.10 -3.29 -8.50
N LEU A 204 9.92 -2.78 -8.84
CA LEU A 204 8.77 -3.62 -9.16
C LEU A 204 8.84 -4.09 -10.61
N GLY A 205 8.67 -5.38 -10.82
CA GLY A 205 8.48 -6.00 -12.12
C GLY A 205 7.13 -5.66 -12.75
N GLN A 206 6.99 -6.05 -14.02
CA GLN A 206 5.86 -5.67 -14.85
C GLN A 206 4.49 -6.11 -14.28
N LYS A 207 4.38 -7.33 -13.72
CA LYS A 207 3.10 -7.79 -13.16
C LYS A 207 2.75 -7.01 -11.91
N SER A 208 3.73 -6.69 -11.08
CA SER A 208 3.56 -5.85 -9.88
C SER A 208 3.12 -4.44 -10.22
N LEU A 209 3.72 -3.83 -11.24
CA LEU A 209 3.31 -2.51 -11.73
C LEU A 209 1.87 -2.51 -12.26
N GLN A 210 1.50 -3.51 -13.07
CA GLN A 210 0.13 -3.68 -13.54
C GLN A 210 -0.85 -3.85 -12.38
N LYS A 211 -0.53 -4.71 -11.41
CA LYS A 211 -1.37 -4.94 -10.23
C LYS A 211 -1.55 -3.66 -9.41
N LEU A 212 -0.49 -2.88 -9.22
CA LEU A 212 -0.51 -1.60 -8.50
C LEU A 212 -1.44 -0.59 -9.20
N SER A 213 -1.35 -0.48 -10.52
CA SER A 213 -2.19 0.43 -11.33
C SER A 213 -3.69 0.12 -11.23
N ASN A 214 -4.04 -1.14 -10.96
CA ASN A 214 -5.42 -1.60 -10.86
C ASN A 214 -6.06 -1.40 -9.46
N LEU A 215 -5.32 -0.87 -8.49
CA LEU A 215 -5.82 -0.62 -7.13
C LEU A 215 -6.76 0.60 -7.07
N GLN A 216 -8.02 0.40 -7.43
CA GLN A 216 -8.99 1.50 -7.52
C GLN A 216 -9.34 2.16 -6.17
N SER A 217 -9.23 1.42 -5.05
CA SER A 217 -9.61 1.91 -3.72
C SER A 217 -8.48 2.63 -2.98
N LEU A 218 -7.29 2.71 -3.56
CA LEU A 218 -6.11 3.25 -2.89
C LEU A 218 -6.26 4.75 -2.64
N GLN A 219 -6.11 5.15 -1.38
CA GLN A 219 -6.20 6.55 -0.94
C GLN A 219 -4.84 7.08 -0.50
N ASN A 220 -4.00 6.24 0.10
CA ASN A 220 -2.69 6.64 0.62
C ASN A 220 -1.63 5.70 0.08
N PHE A 221 -0.58 6.26 -0.53
CA PHE A 221 0.51 5.48 -1.08
C PHE A 221 1.84 6.02 -0.61
N ILE A 222 2.66 5.16 0.00
CA ILE A 222 3.97 5.51 0.53
C ILE A 222 5.01 4.61 -0.14
N LEU A 223 6.05 5.23 -0.68
CA LEU A 223 7.19 4.59 -1.30
C LEU A 223 8.44 4.97 -0.51
N GLU A 224 9.11 3.97 0.05
CA GLU A 224 10.28 4.16 0.92
C GLU A 224 11.48 3.37 0.39
N ASN A 225 12.60 4.03 0.11
CA ASN A 225 13.79 3.38 -0.48
C ASN A 225 13.44 2.54 -1.73
N MET A 226 12.58 3.07 -2.60
CA MET A 226 12.17 2.45 -3.86
C MET A 226 12.85 3.21 -5.00
N THR A 227 13.29 2.53 -6.05
CA THR A 227 13.68 3.16 -7.32
C THR A 227 12.65 2.75 -8.34
N THR A 228 11.64 3.58 -8.57
CA THR A 228 10.47 3.12 -9.33
C THR A 228 9.96 4.11 -10.36
N PHE A 229 10.73 5.14 -10.72
CA PHE A 229 10.24 6.14 -11.66
C PHE A 229 11.29 6.35 -12.73
N ASP A 230 11.40 5.39 -13.65
CA ASP A 230 11.78 5.77 -14.99
C ASP A 230 10.60 6.55 -15.59
N PRO A 231 10.69 7.87 -15.71
CA PRO A 231 9.59 8.70 -16.18
C PRO A 231 9.31 8.53 -17.68
N PHE A 232 10.20 7.83 -18.39
CA PHE A 232 10.05 7.47 -19.80
C PHE A 232 9.45 6.08 -19.97
N SER A 233 9.33 5.30 -18.89
CA SER A 233 8.64 4.03 -18.92
C SER A 233 7.13 4.30 -19.02
N SER A 234 6.54 3.93 -20.15
CA SER A 234 5.09 4.01 -20.43
C SER A 234 4.23 3.12 -19.52
N PHE A 235 4.81 2.51 -18.49
CA PHE A 235 4.26 1.40 -17.73
C PHE A 235 3.67 1.79 -16.38
N LEU A 236 4.06 2.92 -15.79
CA LEU A 236 3.59 3.29 -14.45
C LEU A 236 2.38 4.22 -14.50
N LYS A 237 1.19 3.63 -14.67
CA LYS A 237 -0.07 4.29 -14.37
C LYS A 237 -0.31 4.23 -12.87
N LEU A 238 -0.01 5.31 -12.14
CA LEU A 238 -0.38 5.41 -10.74
C LEU A 238 -1.91 5.19 -10.60
N PRO A 239 -2.38 4.52 -9.53
CA PRO A 239 -3.80 4.39 -9.24
C PRO A 239 -4.36 5.74 -8.80
N THR A 240 -4.71 6.59 -9.76
CA THR A 240 -4.99 8.02 -9.56
C THR A 240 -6.43 8.33 -9.15
N ARG A 241 -7.36 7.37 -9.31
CA ARG A 241 -8.81 7.62 -9.20
C ARG A 241 -9.25 8.14 -7.82
N ASN A 242 -8.70 7.58 -6.74
CA ASN A 242 -9.08 7.88 -5.36
C ASN A 242 -7.88 8.30 -4.48
N LEU A 243 -6.71 8.49 -5.08
CA LEU A 243 -5.48 8.79 -4.35
C LEU A 243 -5.58 10.17 -3.72
N ALA A 244 -5.51 10.22 -2.39
CA ALA A 244 -5.54 11.44 -1.60
C ALA A 244 -4.15 11.82 -1.07
N SER A 245 -3.23 10.86 -0.89
CA SER A 245 -1.87 11.13 -0.45
C SER A 245 -0.85 10.24 -1.15
N LEU A 246 0.23 10.84 -1.64
CA LEU A 246 1.39 10.17 -2.22
C LEU A 246 2.66 10.66 -1.53
N GLN A 247 3.43 9.74 -0.96
CA GLN A 247 4.61 10.09 -0.19
C GLN A 247 5.83 9.31 -0.65
N PHE A 248 6.92 10.02 -0.87
CA PHE A 248 8.23 9.48 -1.13
C PHE A 248 9.12 9.72 0.08
N ARG A 249 9.74 8.64 0.56
CA ARG A 249 10.59 8.67 1.75
C ARG A 249 11.91 7.97 1.45
N LEU A 250 12.96 8.50 2.04
CA LEU A 250 14.23 7.81 2.17
C LEU A 250 14.48 7.62 3.66
N ASP A 251 14.83 6.41 4.05
CA ASP A 251 15.02 6.10 5.47
C ASP A 251 16.29 6.77 5.99
N PRO A 252 16.18 7.76 6.90
CA PRO A 252 17.33 8.52 7.39
C PRO A 252 18.27 7.66 8.23
N ARG A 253 17.90 6.44 8.65
CA ARG A 253 18.78 5.57 9.45
C ARG A 253 20.03 5.10 8.70
N HIS A 254 20.06 5.23 7.38
CA HIS A 254 21.18 4.82 6.54
C HIS A 254 22.04 6.01 6.07
N ARG A 255 22.14 7.09 6.88
CA ARG A 255 22.83 8.34 6.48
C ARG A 255 24.22 8.15 5.88
N MET A 256 25.01 7.19 6.38
CA MET A 256 26.38 6.96 5.91
C MET A 256 26.46 6.29 4.53
N GLU A 257 25.36 5.68 4.06
CA GLU A 257 25.27 5.01 2.76
C GLU A 257 24.64 5.92 1.68
N LEU A 258 24.18 7.13 2.08
CA LEU A 258 23.47 8.05 1.19
C LEU A 258 24.36 8.60 0.07
N ASP A 259 25.65 8.83 0.31
CA ASP A 259 26.58 9.36 -0.68
C ASP A 259 26.82 8.39 -1.86
N GLN A 260 26.48 7.11 -1.68
CA GLN A 260 26.59 6.05 -2.70
C GLN A 260 25.30 5.91 -3.54
N VAL A 261 24.23 6.65 -3.20
CA VAL A 261 22.96 6.60 -3.93
C VAL A 261 23.08 7.39 -5.23
N GLN A 262 23.31 6.69 -6.34
CA GLN A 262 23.50 7.32 -7.65
C GLN A 262 22.21 7.78 -8.36
N MET A 263 21.02 7.34 -7.92
CA MET A 263 19.76 7.59 -8.62
C MET A 263 18.68 8.11 -7.68
N SER A 264 18.07 9.23 -8.06
CA SER A 264 16.89 9.78 -7.38
C SER A 264 15.61 9.13 -7.90
N PRO A 265 14.73 8.59 -7.03
CA PRO A 265 13.39 8.16 -7.44
C PRO A 265 12.42 9.34 -7.68
N ILE A 266 12.83 10.57 -7.37
CA ILE A 266 12.01 11.78 -7.45
C ILE A 266 12.76 12.75 -8.36
N ASN A 267 12.25 13.01 -9.56
CA ASN A 267 12.84 13.96 -10.50
C ASN A 267 11.76 14.83 -11.16
N GLY A 268 12.14 15.83 -11.93
CA GLY A 268 11.22 16.72 -12.64
C GLY A 268 10.14 16.04 -13.46
N SER A 269 10.48 14.91 -14.08
CA SER A 269 9.53 14.15 -14.89
C SER A 269 8.44 13.46 -14.07
N LEU A 270 8.69 13.11 -12.80
CA LEU A 270 7.63 12.66 -11.88
C LEU A 270 6.63 13.79 -11.62
N LEU A 271 7.10 15.02 -11.42
CA LEU A 271 6.22 16.18 -11.27
C LEU A 271 5.37 16.39 -12.54
N LYS A 272 5.95 16.20 -13.72
CA LYS A 272 5.23 16.25 -15.01
C LYS A 272 4.19 15.13 -15.17
N LEU A 273 4.51 13.91 -14.72
CA LEU A 273 3.53 12.80 -14.70
C LEU A 273 2.39 13.11 -13.73
N LEU A 274 2.72 13.65 -12.56
CA LEU A 274 1.73 14.08 -11.58
C LEU A 274 0.86 15.20 -12.14
N SER A 275 1.41 16.18 -12.88
CA SER A 275 0.68 17.30 -13.51
C SER A 275 -0.20 16.90 -14.70
N THR A 276 -0.03 15.68 -15.23
CA THR A 276 -0.90 15.10 -16.27
C THR A 276 -1.89 14.06 -15.71
N SER A 277 -1.75 13.66 -14.45
CA SER A 277 -2.56 12.64 -13.79
C SER A 277 -3.85 13.21 -13.19
N ALA A 278 -5.02 12.73 -13.62
CA ALA A 278 -6.33 13.24 -13.15
C ALA A 278 -6.69 12.81 -11.70
N VAL A 279 -5.99 13.35 -10.69
CA VAL A 279 -6.20 13.07 -9.27
C VAL A 279 -6.95 14.22 -8.59
N TYR A 280 -7.99 13.93 -7.80
CA TYR A 280 -8.70 14.94 -7.01
C TYR A 280 -8.17 14.99 -5.57
N ARG A 281 -7.73 16.16 -5.09
CA ARG A 281 -7.27 16.38 -3.71
C ARG A 281 -6.01 15.61 -3.27
N LEU A 282 -4.98 15.59 -4.12
CA LEU A 282 -3.70 14.97 -3.80
C LEU A 282 -2.87 15.81 -2.83
N ASP A 283 -2.37 15.16 -1.78
CA ASP A 283 -1.32 15.63 -0.88
C ASP A 283 -0.01 14.90 -1.22
N PHE A 284 0.94 15.62 -1.82
CA PHE A 284 2.20 15.06 -2.28
C PHE A 284 3.35 15.53 -1.39
N SER A 285 4.15 14.58 -0.90
CA SER A 285 5.33 14.89 -0.10
C SER A 285 6.53 14.05 -0.54
N ALA A 286 7.67 14.69 -0.71
CA ALA A 286 8.92 14.08 -1.15
C ALA A 286 10.08 14.71 -0.38
N TYR A 287 10.58 14.06 0.65
CA TYR A 287 11.69 14.58 1.45
C TYR A 287 12.91 13.68 1.36
N SER A 288 14.07 14.28 1.12
CA SER A 288 15.35 13.56 1.02
C SER A 288 16.47 14.35 1.64
N GLU A 289 17.26 13.77 2.54
CA GLU A 289 18.46 14.44 3.04
C GLU A 289 19.68 14.30 2.08
N VAL A 290 19.50 13.64 0.93
CA VAL A 290 20.56 13.37 -0.06
C VAL A 290 20.68 14.52 -1.05
N SER A 291 21.82 15.20 -1.09
CA SER A 291 22.08 16.36 -1.95
C SER A 291 21.75 16.11 -3.42
N GLN A 292 22.17 14.97 -3.99
CA GLN A 292 21.92 14.61 -5.40
C GLN A 292 20.41 14.50 -5.72
N ILE A 293 19.61 14.09 -4.74
CA ILE A 293 18.14 13.97 -4.86
C ILE A 293 17.50 15.34 -4.70
N VAL A 294 18.02 16.18 -3.80
CA VAL A 294 17.57 17.56 -3.61
C VAL A 294 17.85 18.43 -4.86
N THR A 295 18.92 18.13 -5.60
CA THR A 295 19.26 18.80 -6.88
C THR A 295 18.53 18.24 -8.09
N SER A 296 17.80 17.12 -7.96
CA SER A 296 17.19 16.42 -9.10
C SER A 296 15.86 17.01 -9.60
N ILE A 297 15.38 18.05 -8.92
CA ILE A 297 14.26 18.89 -9.35
C ILE A 297 14.82 20.30 -9.51
N ASP A 298 14.83 20.83 -10.73
CA ASP A 298 15.30 22.17 -10.99
C ASP A 298 14.14 23.20 -11.01
N ALA A 299 14.49 24.48 -11.18
CA ALA A 299 13.52 25.56 -11.25
C ALA A 299 12.55 25.45 -12.45
N VAL A 300 13.00 24.84 -13.55
CA VAL A 300 12.24 24.65 -14.78
C VAL A 300 11.16 23.58 -14.56
N ASP A 301 11.51 22.49 -13.91
CA ASP A 301 10.59 21.43 -13.49
C ASP A 301 9.50 21.95 -12.57
N MET A 302 9.87 22.81 -11.60
CA MET A 302 8.90 23.51 -10.74
C MET A 302 7.98 24.41 -11.57
N CYS A 303 8.52 25.16 -12.54
CA CYS A 303 7.72 26.00 -13.42
C CYS A 303 6.76 25.17 -14.27
N TYR A 304 7.19 24.06 -14.88
CA TYR A 304 6.32 23.15 -15.64
C TYR A 304 5.24 22.50 -14.79
N PHE A 305 5.54 22.26 -13.52
CA PHE A 305 4.55 21.78 -12.56
C PHE A 305 3.48 22.85 -12.27
N ILE A 306 3.89 24.11 -12.14
CA ILE A 306 3.02 25.26 -11.88
C ILE A 306 2.32 25.76 -13.15
N GLU A 307 2.90 25.50 -14.34
CA GLU A 307 2.59 26.18 -15.58
C GLU A 307 1.09 26.13 -15.90
N VAL A 308 0.51 27.31 -15.87
CA VAL A 308 -0.79 27.65 -16.44
C VAL A 308 -0.51 28.07 -17.88
N PRO A 309 -1.09 27.43 -18.90
CA PRO A 309 -0.84 27.86 -20.26
C PRO A 309 -1.45 29.25 -20.46
N ALA A 310 -0.64 30.25 -20.83
CA ALA A 310 -1.22 31.43 -21.46
C ALA A 310 -1.53 31.14 -22.92
N ARG A 311 -2.61 31.75 -23.38
CA ARG A 311 -3.03 31.73 -24.78
C ARG A 311 -1.95 32.40 -25.63
N ASN A 312 -1.30 31.63 -26.50
CA ASN A 312 -0.56 32.19 -27.61
C ASN A 312 -1.46 32.17 -28.86
N PRO A 313 -1.94 33.31 -29.38
CA PRO A 313 -3.01 33.35 -30.38
C PRO A 313 -2.60 32.94 -31.81
N GLN A 314 -1.37 32.47 -32.05
CA GLN A 314 -0.87 32.21 -33.41
C GLN A 314 -0.49 30.75 -33.74
N LYS A 315 -0.71 29.77 -32.86
CA LYS A 315 -0.51 28.34 -33.18
C LYS A 315 -1.71 27.50 -32.74
N ILE A 316 -2.59 27.21 -33.70
CA ILE A 316 -3.68 26.23 -33.55
C ILE A 316 -3.04 24.85 -33.69
N GLU A 317 -2.45 24.35 -32.61
CA GLU A 317 -2.29 22.93 -32.26
C GLU A 317 -1.32 22.81 -31.08
N ARG A 318 -1.89 22.70 -29.86
CA ARG A 318 -1.44 21.78 -28.79
C ARG A 318 -2.35 21.97 -27.58
N LYS A 319 -3.18 20.95 -27.34
CA LYS A 319 -4.03 20.82 -26.17
C LYS A 319 -3.15 20.34 -25.01
N ILE A 320 -2.69 21.27 -24.16
CA ILE A 320 -2.09 20.94 -22.86
C ILE A 320 -2.77 21.83 -21.81
N GLN A 321 -3.47 21.19 -20.88
CA GLN A 321 -4.32 21.77 -19.84
C GLN A 321 -3.66 21.46 -18.49
N THR A 322 -3.12 22.44 -17.75
CA THR A 322 -2.20 22.09 -16.64
C THR A 322 -2.52 22.60 -15.24
N TRP A 323 -3.41 23.57 -14.98
CA TRP A 323 -3.94 23.72 -13.60
C TRP A 323 -5.26 24.49 -13.49
N HIS A 324 -5.35 25.68 -14.11
CA HIS A 324 -6.53 26.55 -13.96
C HIS A 324 -7.77 26.14 -14.77
N TYR A 325 -7.61 25.34 -15.84
CA TYR A 325 -8.71 24.99 -16.76
C TYR A 325 -9.02 23.49 -16.80
N SER A 326 -8.52 22.71 -15.84
CA SER A 326 -8.91 21.31 -15.73
C SER A 326 -10.41 21.24 -15.40
N PRO A 327 -11.22 20.48 -16.17
CA PRO A 327 -12.68 20.36 -15.93
C PRO A 327 -13.01 19.77 -14.55
N LYS A 328 -12.02 19.21 -13.86
CA LYS A 328 -12.03 18.96 -12.42
C LYS A 328 -10.86 19.77 -11.85
N PRO A 329 -11.05 20.95 -11.24
CA PRO A 329 -9.93 21.69 -10.67
C PRO A 329 -9.23 20.80 -9.64
N TRP A 330 -7.92 20.63 -9.82
CA TRP A 330 -7.11 19.87 -8.89
C TRP A 330 -7.00 20.69 -7.63
N ILE A 331 -7.62 20.23 -6.55
CA ILE A 331 -7.39 20.86 -5.24
C ILE A 331 -6.15 20.19 -4.66
N ILE A 332 -4.96 20.38 -5.27
CA ILE A 332 -3.72 19.90 -4.64
C ILE A 332 -3.68 20.48 -3.22
N LYS A 333 -3.68 19.61 -2.22
CA LYS A 333 -3.78 20.03 -0.82
C LYS A 333 -2.45 20.59 -0.32
N GLY A 334 -1.35 20.05 -0.83
CA GLY A 334 0.00 20.45 -0.49
C GLY A 334 1.01 19.71 -1.35
N ILE A 335 2.11 20.40 -1.64
CA ILE A 335 3.32 19.84 -2.22
C ILE A 335 4.45 20.26 -1.31
N SER A 336 5.18 19.28 -0.79
CA SER A 336 6.31 19.56 0.07
C SER A 336 7.50 18.72 -0.35
N PHE A 337 8.59 19.37 -0.72
CA PHE A 337 9.87 18.75 -0.97
C PHE A 337 10.99 19.74 -0.68
N ASN A 338 12.18 19.24 -0.43
CA ASN A 338 13.36 20.08 -0.28
C ASN A 338 14.10 20.18 -1.62
N SER A 339 14.65 21.37 -1.90
CA SER A 339 15.33 21.69 -3.15
C SER A 339 16.51 22.63 -2.90
N THR A 340 17.51 22.60 -3.79
CA THR A 340 18.62 23.56 -3.82
C THR A 340 18.29 24.80 -4.66
N VAL A 341 17.13 24.83 -5.34
CA VAL A 341 16.69 25.97 -6.15
C VAL A 341 16.54 27.20 -5.28
N THR A 342 17.27 28.26 -5.63
CA THR A 342 17.14 29.55 -4.95
C THR A 342 15.92 30.32 -5.47
N ILE A 343 15.51 31.36 -4.74
CA ILE A 343 14.42 32.26 -5.16
C ILE A 343 14.75 32.91 -6.51
N ASP A 344 16.02 33.25 -6.77
CA ASP A 344 16.43 33.92 -7.99
C ASP A 344 16.48 32.95 -9.18
N ASP A 345 16.94 31.71 -8.98
CA ASP A 345 16.84 30.64 -10.00
C ASP A 345 15.39 30.43 -10.42
N PHE A 346 14.48 30.37 -9.43
CA PHE A 346 13.06 30.24 -9.68
C PHE A 346 12.50 31.44 -10.45
N ARG A 347 12.83 32.68 -10.05
CA ARG A 347 12.39 33.89 -10.78
C ARG A 347 12.86 33.91 -12.23
N VAL A 348 14.12 33.56 -12.47
CA VAL A 348 14.69 33.51 -13.83
C VAL A 348 13.97 32.45 -14.67
N ALA A 349 13.69 31.28 -14.11
CA ALA A 349 12.92 30.24 -14.79
C ALA A 349 11.48 30.69 -15.08
N VAL A 350 10.81 31.32 -14.11
CA VAL A 350 9.48 31.92 -14.27
C VAL A 350 9.47 32.93 -15.42
N TYR A 351 10.40 33.89 -15.46
CA TYR A 351 10.46 34.87 -16.55
C TYR A 351 10.71 34.26 -17.93
N LYS A 352 11.38 33.10 -17.99
CA LYS A 352 11.68 32.41 -19.26
C LYS A 352 10.55 31.50 -19.73
N ILE A 353 9.80 30.92 -18.80
CA ILE A 353 8.85 29.82 -19.07
C ILE A 353 7.41 30.29 -18.93
N LEU A 354 7.11 31.09 -17.90
CA LEU A 354 5.79 31.62 -17.66
C LEU A 354 5.66 33.00 -18.36
N PRO A 355 4.61 33.21 -19.16
CA PRO A 355 4.41 34.40 -19.98
C PRO A 355 4.03 35.65 -19.19
#